data_AF-A0A158Q921-F1
#
_entry.id   AF-A0A158Q921-F1
#
_cell.length_a   1.000
_cell.length_b   1.000
_cell.length_c   1.000
_cell.angle_alpha   90.00
_cell.angle_beta   90.00
_cell.angle_gamma   90.00
#
_symmetry.space_group_name_H-M   'P 1'
#
loop_
_entity.id
_entity.type
_entity.pdbx_description
1 polymer ?
#
loop_
_entity_poly.entity_id
_entity_poly.type
_entity_poly.pdbx_seq_one_letter_code
_entity_poly.pdbx_strand_id
1 'polypeptide(L)'
;MEMKLAMVSADTMEGLGSSRVHSKVVLSNSSLNAVEIVRTSFTDVPQETSKEGDDQKREMFGRKSTRVKSKKTANLAKEKMKESLGNNGGTRTVRKRTKAIDSTGETKRSVIDAKDASVSLGMALTTVWLNSVNNFAARKRKCSAEVIFKGDDLPKYPIAQKVIKAAAGSRKMLGAHVSVAGGLEQGFYNAISIGCRSFAFFVRNQRSWNSLPMKDGVVQVFRETSRKLKFPMDQIVVHGSYLINAGSCDFEILERARACMLDECKRCEQLGIIYYNIHPGSTAGKCTREECIKTIAATLNYVIDHTEYITILIETMAGQGNTIGGKFEELQQIISLVKNKKRVGVCLDTCHIFAAGYDIRSEDQYKEALAEFDNCVGLQHLRAFHINDSMGKQKTEEQIQICKLYVYGKSEAVNLGDLGSRLDRHANIGKGKLKLAAFRHLMADPRFDGLPMILETPEGDYAEEMIRLYQSLNSKPPKEHKRDIRSFFSHI
;
A
#
# COMPACT_ATOMS: atom_id res chain seq x y z
N MET A 1 56.70 23.12 -14.61
CA MET A 1 57.42 23.96 -13.62
C MET A 1 56.73 23.78 -12.28
N GLU A 2 57.52 23.60 -11.24
CA GLU A 2 57.27 22.76 -10.06
C GLU A 2 56.30 23.28 -9.00
N MET A 3 55.96 22.32 -8.13
CA MET A 3 55.33 22.34 -6.80
C MET A 3 55.63 23.56 -5.92
N LYS A 4 54.67 23.87 -5.03
CA LYS A 4 54.97 24.16 -3.63
C LYS A 4 53.85 23.65 -2.71
N LEU A 5 54.17 22.58 -1.99
CA LEU A 5 53.52 22.15 -0.75
C LEU A 5 53.93 23.12 0.38
N ALA A 6 53.03 23.38 1.32
CA ALA A 6 53.40 23.89 2.64
C ALA A 6 52.55 23.18 3.71
N MET A 7 53.22 22.37 4.54
CA MET A 7 52.74 21.88 5.84
C MET A 7 53.33 22.79 6.93
N VAL A 8 52.51 23.20 7.91
CA VAL A 8 52.86 23.58 9.31
C VAL A 8 51.51 23.68 10.05
N SER A 9 51.27 23.34 11.32
CA SER A 9 51.76 22.37 12.31
C SER A 9 50.66 22.31 13.38
N ALA A 10 50.58 21.23 14.14
CA ALA A 10 49.84 21.19 15.39
C ALA A 10 50.68 21.86 16.48
N ASP A 11 50.09 22.76 17.27
CA ASP A 11 50.25 22.86 18.73
C ASP A 11 49.53 24.09 19.29
N THR A 12 49.24 24.04 20.59
CA THR A 12 48.63 25.04 21.49
C THR A 12 47.10 25.19 21.45
N MET A 13 46.42 24.49 22.38
CA MET A 13 45.40 25.08 23.27
C MET A 13 45.22 24.19 24.52
N GLU A 14 46.02 24.45 25.56
CA GLU A 14 45.61 24.23 26.95
C GLU A 14 45.06 25.56 27.48
N GLY A 15 43.91 25.56 28.15
CA GLY A 15 43.53 26.68 29.02
C GLY A 15 42.05 27.03 29.12
N LEU A 16 41.39 26.38 30.09
CA LEU A 16 40.38 26.95 31.00
C LEU A 16 38.96 27.27 30.48
N GLY A 17 37.98 26.72 31.23
CA GLY A 17 36.95 27.59 31.81
C GLY A 17 35.50 27.27 31.49
N SER A 18 34.90 26.44 32.34
CA SER A 18 33.46 26.23 32.51
C SER A 18 32.63 27.51 32.50
N SER A 19 31.53 27.52 31.73
CA SER A 19 30.33 28.33 31.99
C SER A 19 29.10 27.67 31.38
N ARG A 20 28.30 27.00 32.22
CA ARG A 20 26.93 26.58 31.89
C ARG A 20 26.07 27.83 31.71
N VAL A 21 25.48 28.00 30.53
CA VAL A 21 24.31 28.88 30.36
C VAL A 21 23.12 28.00 29.98
N HIS A 22 22.17 27.90 30.91
CA HIS A 22 20.82 27.43 30.65
C HIS A 22 20.07 28.52 29.87
N SER A 23 19.74 28.26 28.61
CA SER A 23 18.68 28.99 27.92
C SER A 23 17.46 28.07 27.78
N LYS A 24 16.45 28.36 28.63
CA LYS A 24 15.06 27.96 28.46
C LYS A 24 14.59 28.44 27.08
N VAL A 25 14.25 27.52 26.19
CA VAL A 25 13.38 27.83 25.05
C VAL A 25 11.94 27.59 25.51
N VAL A 26 11.25 28.70 25.76
CA VAL A 26 9.80 28.76 25.92
C VAL A 26 9.20 28.62 24.52
N LEU A 27 8.52 27.51 24.26
CA LEU A 27 7.67 27.39 23.07
C LEU A 27 6.32 28.04 23.38
N SER A 28 5.97 29.07 22.59
CA SER A 28 4.68 29.73 22.65
C SER A 28 3.58 28.83 22.10
N ASN A 29 2.64 28.45 22.97
CA ASN A 29 1.34 27.90 22.62
C ASN A 29 0.44 29.00 22.03
N SER A 30 0.10 28.88 20.75
CA SER A 30 -1.07 29.50 20.10
C SER A 30 -1.05 29.02 18.65
N SER A 31 -2.03 28.34 18.06
CA SER A 31 -3.47 28.37 18.31
C SER A 31 -4.09 27.10 17.70
N LEU A 32 -4.78 26.33 18.55
CA LEU A 32 -5.74 25.30 18.17
C LEU A 32 -7.12 25.98 18.19
N ASN A 33 -7.81 26.05 17.06
CA ASN A 33 -9.26 26.24 17.00
C ASN A 33 -9.81 24.99 16.31
N ALA A 34 -10.34 24.02 17.06
CA ALA A 34 -11.73 23.95 17.53
C ALA A 34 -12.69 23.66 16.35
N VAL A 35 -12.92 22.37 16.10
CA VAL A 35 -14.11 21.89 15.40
C VAL A 35 -15.08 21.43 16.48
N GLU A 36 -16.21 22.13 16.58
CA GLU A 36 -17.33 21.79 17.46
C GLU A 36 -17.84 20.37 17.18
N ILE A 37 -17.84 19.55 18.23
CA ILE A 37 -18.56 18.28 18.25
C ILE A 37 -20.00 18.58 18.65
N VAL A 38 -20.90 18.57 17.68
CA VAL A 38 -22.35 18.53 17.95
C VAL A 38 -22.68 17.14 18.49
N ARG A 39 -22.81 17.03 19.81
CA ARG A 39 -23.46 15.90 20.48
C ARG A 39 -24.96 16.14 20.46
N THR A 40 -25.70 15.47 19.59
CA THR A 40 -27.14 15.29 19.75
C THR A 40 -27.39 14.09 20.64
N SER A 41 -27.71 14.36 21.90
CA SER A 41 -28.21 13.40 22.87
C SER A 41 -29.68 13.08 22.55
N PHE A 42 -29.95 11.82 22.20
CA PHE A 42 -31.28 11.21 22.27
C PHE A 42 -31.21 10.12 23.33
N THR A 43 -31.94 10.31 24.44
CA THR A 43 -32.62 9.25 25.21
C THR A 43 -33.36 9.92 26.37
N ASP A 44 -34.61 10.31 26.10
CA ASP A 44 -35.61 10.51 27.14
C ASP A 44 -36.23 9.13 27.46
N VAL A 45 -35.97 8.62 28.65
CA VAL A 45 -36.86 7.69 29.36
C VAL A 45 -36.85 8.09 30.83
N PRO A 46 -38.00 8.38 31.45
CA PRO A 46 -38.06 8.85 32.82
C PRO A 46 -37.91 7.66 33.78
N GLN A 47 -37.06 7.81 34.81
CA GLN A 47 -37.14 6.97 35.99
C GLN A 47 -37.23 7.80 37.26
N GLU A 48 -38.14 7.33 38.10
CA GLU A 48 -38.67 7.91 39.30
C GLU A 48 -37.62 8.07 40.40
N THR A 49 -37.90 9.07 41.22
CA THR A 49 -37.26 9.41 42.48
C THR A 49 -37.28 8.26 43.49
N SER A 50 -36.13 7.99 44.12
CA SER A 50 -36.10 7.78 45.57
C SER A 50 -34.72 8.14 46.12
N LYS A 51 -34.74 9.00 47.14
CA LYS A 51 -33.63 9.40 47.98
C LYS A 51 -33.45 8.39 49.12
N GLU A 52 -32.36 8.61 49.86
CA GLU A 52 -32.04 8.10 51.21
C GLU A 52 -31.36 6.73 51.21
N GLY A 53 -30.23 6.52 51.86
CA GLY A 53 -29.46 7.35 52.78
C GLY A 53 -28.56 6.43 53.61
N ASP A 54 -27.60 7.06 54.25
CA ASP A 54 -26.99 6.68 55.52
C ASP A 54 -25.52 6.18 55.55
N ASP A 55 -24.82 6.90 56.42
CA ASP A 55 -23.41 6.89 56.77
C ASP A 55 -23.04 5.69 57.65
N GLN A 56 -21.76 5.27 57.61
CA GLN A 56 -20.94 5.07 58.82
C GLN A 56 -19.45 4.82 58.50
N LYS A 57 -18.60 5.79 58.92
CA LYS A 57 -17.43 5.70 59.85
C LYS A 57 -16.61 4.38 59.87
N ARG A 58 -15.28 4.33 60.03
CA ARG A 58 -14.14 5.26 60.19
C ARG A 58 -12.87 4.38 60.34
N GLU A 59 -11.69 5.02 60.24
CA GLU A 59 -10.35 4.60 60.75
C GLU A 59 -9.52 3.55 59.97
N MET A 60 -8.18 3.56 59.96
CA MET A 60 -7.12 4.57 60.08
C MET A 60 -5.77 3.85 59.79
N PHE A 61 -4.74 4.61 59.39
CA PHE A 61 -3.29 4.29 59.34
C PHE A 61 -2.69 3.46 58.18
N GLY A 62 -1.84 4.14 57.40
CA GLY A 62 -0.39 4.06 57.69
C GLY A 62 0.47 3.04 56.91
N ARG A 63 1.08 3.53 55.82
CA ARG A 63 2.50 3.35 55.41
C ARG A 63 3.05 1.95 55.01
N LYS A 64 3.77 2.02 53.88
CA LYS A 64 5.04 1.35 53.49
C LYS A 64 4.99 -0.01 52.79
N SER A 65 5.42 0.05 51.53
CA SER A 65 6.56 -0.69 50.95
C SER A 65 7.05 -1.91 51.72
N THR A 66 6.94 -3.08 51.09
CA THR A 66 7.91 -4.15 51.27
C THR A 66 8.30 -4.77 49.93
N ARG A 67 9.62 -4.83 49.77
CA ARG A 67 10.41 -5.53 48.76
C ARG A 67 10.72 -6.91 49.33
N VAL A 68 10.48 -7.99 48.59
CA VAL A 68 11.09 -9.30 48.86
C VAL A 68 11.61 -9.93 47.56
N LYS A 69 12.83 -10.45 47.65
CA LYS A 69 13.67 -11.06 46.62
C LYS A 69 13.56 -12.60 46.68
N SER A 70 13.78 -13.26 45.54
CA SER A 70 14.67 -14.44 45.38
C SER A 70 14.86 -14.68 43.88
N LYS A 71 16.02 -14.62 43.21
CA LYS A 71 17.33 -15.32 43.34
C LYS A 71 17.26 -16.86 43.37
N LYS A 72 17.44 -17.48 42.19
CA LYS A 72 18.08 -18.78 41.83
C LYS A 72 17.36 -19.37 40.60
N THR A 73 17.95 -19.77 39.48
CA THR A 73 19.36 -19.98 39.08
C THR A 73 19.41 -20.01 37.55
N ALA A 74 20.44 -19.37 36.98
CA ALA A 74 20.88 -19.56 35.60
C ALA A 74 21.70 -20.85 35.48
N ASN A 75 21.61 -21.53 34.33
CA ASN A 75 22.66 -22.31 33.65
C ASN A 75 22.08 -23.58 33.00
N LEU A 76 21.97 -23.58 31.68
CA LEU A 76 22.10 -24.80 30.88
C LEU A 76 22.58 -24.45 29.48
N ALA A 77 23.89 -24.22 29.38
CA ALA A 77 24.64 -24.38 28.14
C ALA A 77 26.04 -24.93 28.48
N LYS A 78 26.33 -26.10 27.92
CA LYS A 78 27.63 -26.74 27.60
C LYS A 78 28.37 -27.60 28.65
N GLU A 79 28.80 -28.75 28.11
CA GLU A 79 29.88 -29.71 28.47
C GLU A 79 29.36 -31.11 28.87
N LYS A 80 29.85 -32.26 28.34
CA LYS A 80 30.98 -32.55 27.44
C LYS A 80 30.93 -34.02 26.91
N MET A 81 31.42 -34.18 25.68
CA MET A 81 32.31 -35.23 25.12
C MET A 81 32.01 -36.74 25.13
N LYS A 82 32.00 -37.28 23.89
CA LYS A 82 32.79 -38.39 23.30
C LYS A 82 33.01 -39.69 24.09
N GLU A 83 32.54 -40.78 23.50
CA GLU A 83 33.23 -42.05 23.17
C GLU A 83 32.16 -43.01 22.58
N SER A 84 32.38 -43.98 21.70
CA SER A 84 33.35 -44.25 20.65
C SER A 84 32.79 -45.47 19.89
N LEU A 85 33.18 -45.63 18.62
CA LEU A 85 33.22 -46.90 17.87
C LEU A 85 31.90 -47.59 17.43
N GLY A 86 31.76 -47.71 16.11
CA GLY A 86 31.77 -49.05 15.51
C GLY A 86 30.45 -49.70 15.08
N ASN A 87 30.17 -49.52 13.79
CA ASN A 87 29.89 -50.59 12.83
C ASN A 87 28.52 -51.32 12.80
N ASN A 88 28.06 -51.47 11.54
CA ASN A 88 27.23 -52.53 10.96
C ASN A 88 25.75 -52.73 11.36
N GLY A 89 24.89 -52.43 10.38
CA GLY A 89 24.13 -53.47 9.68
C GLY A 89 22.73 -53.81 10.20
N GLY A 90 21.79 -53.99 9.27
CA GLY A 90 20.63 -54.85 9.49
C GLY A 90 19.27 -54.20 9.28
N THR A 91 18.72 -54.43 8.09
CA THR A 91 17.29 -54.43 7.78
C THR A 91 16.49 -55.31 8.75
N ARG A 92 15.33 -54.82 9.25
CA ARG A 92 14.08 -55.61 9.25
C ARG A 92 12.83 -54.85 9.66
N THR A 93 11.81 -55.07 8.85
CA THR A 93 10.38 -54.84 9.02
C THR A 93 9.81 -55.46 10.30
N VAL A 94 8.86 -54.75 10.95
CA VAL A 94 7.89 -55.38 11.86
C VAL A 94 6.48 -54.85 11.58
N ARG A 95 5.65 -55.74 11.03
CA ARG A 95 4.18 -55.68 11.03
C ARG A 95 3.68 -55.84 12.47
N LYS A 96 2.69 -55.04 12.89
CA LYS A 96 1.80 -55.39 14.02
C LYS A 96 0.43 -55.78 13.48
N ARG A 97 0.07 -57.05 13.72
CA ARG A 97 -1.29 -57.61 13.69
C ARG A 97 -1.87 -57.50 15.11
N THR A 98 -3.15 -57.20 15.22
CA THR A 98 -3.99 -57.61 16.36
C THR A 98 -5.29 -58.21 15.83
N LYS A 99 -5.71 -59.30 16.47
CA LYS A 99 -6.77 -60.25 16.10
C LYS A 99 -8.18 -59.76 16.52
N ALA A 100 -9.17 -60.35 15.84
CA ALA A 100 -10.62 -60.16 15.92
C ALA A 100 -11.34 -61.12 16.91
N ILE A 101 -12.67 -60.94 17.04
CA ILE A 101 -13.83 -61.90 17.15
C ILE A 101 -15.04 -61.06 17.62
N ASP A 102 -16.32 -61.23 17.25
CA ASP A 102 -17.10 -61.82 16.13
C ASP A 102 -18.60 -61.46 16.39
N SER A 103 -19.44 -61.46 15.36
CA SER A 103 -20.71 -62.21 15.30
C SER A 103 -21.68 -61.66 14.24
N THR A 104 -22.22 -62.60 13.44
CA THR A 104 -23.28 -62.47 12.42
C THR A 104 -22.79 -61.84 11.11
N GLY A 105 -22.81 -62.48 9.96
CA GLY A 105 -23.55 -63.65 9.49
C GLY A 105 -24.02 -63.32 8.07
N GLU A 106 -23.52 -64.08 7.10
CA GLU A 106 -23.95 -64.17 5.69
C GLU A 106 -23.23 -63.36 4.59
N THR A 107 -22.89 -64.16 3.59
CA THR A 107 -22.13 -63.96 2.35
C THR A 107 -23.02 -63.74 1.13
N LYS A 108 -22.53 -62.97 0.14
CA LYS A 108 -22.58 -63.24 -1.33
C LYS A 108 -21.62 -62.24 -2.03
N ARG A 109 -20.43 -62.65 -2.52
CA ARG A 109 -20.09 -63.03 -3.92
C ARG A 109 -20.82 -62.19 -4.98
N SER A 110 -20.20 -61.59 -6.00
CA SER A 110 -19.00 -62.00 -6.75
C SER A 110 -18.41 -60.88 -7.63
N VAL A 111 -17.08 -60.95 -7.75
CA VAL A 111 -16.14 -60.51 -8.81
C VAL A 111 -16.75 -60.30 -10.21
N ILE A 112 -16.32 -59.22 -10.91
CA ILE A 112 -16.09 -59.24 -12.36
C ILE A 112 -14.78 -58.52 -12.67
N ASP A 113 -13.96 -59.21 -13.46
CA ASP A 113 -12.59 -58.94 -13.87
C ASP A 113 -12.55 -58.12 -15.17
N ALA A 114 -11.40 -57.49 -15.45
CA ALA A 114 -11.17 -56.66 -16.63
C ALA A 114 -10.73 -57.49 -17.84
N LYS A 115 -11.27 -57.19 -19.05
CA LYS A 115 -10.53 -57.10 -20.33
C LYS A 115 -11.41 -56.75 -21.53
N ASP A 116 -10.74 -56.07 -22.47
CA ASP A 116 -11.03 -55.86 -23.89
C ASP A 116 -12.10 -54.82 -24.32
N ALA A 117 -11.61 -53.66 -24.80
CA ALA A 117 -11.77 -53.25 -26.20
C ALA A 117 -11.10 -51.89 -26.45
N SER A 118 -10.00 -51.92 -27.20
CA SER A 118 -9.42 -50.76 -27.89
C SER A 118 -10.23 -50.41 -29.15
N VAL A 119 -10.03 -49.16 -29.60
CA VAL A 119 -10.39 -48.56 -30.91
C VAL A 119 -11.59 -47.59 -30.87
N SER A 120 -11.30 -46.35 -31.31
CA SER A 120 -12.18 -45.21 -31.54
C SER A 120 -12.34 -44.19 -30.40
N LEU A 121 -11.30 -43.39 -30.15
CA LEU A 121 -11.49 -41.99 -29.72
C LEU A 121 -10.29 -41.10 -30.10
N GLY A 122 -9.90 -41.16 -31.38
CA GLY A 122 -8.78 -40.41 -31.96
C GLY A 122 -9.15 -39.12 -32.70
N MET A 123 -10.39 -38.64 -32.64
CA MET A 123 -10.84 -37.45 -33.40
C MET A 123 -11.83 -36.53 -32.66
N ALA A 124 -11.73 -36.41 -31.33
CA ALA A 124 -12.56 -35.47 -30.56
C ALA A 124 -11.77 -34.51 -29.65
N LEU A 125 -10.44 -34.65 -29.52
CA LEU A 125 -9.65 -33.87 -28.56
C LEU A 125 -8.79 -32.75 -29.18
N THR A 126 -8.64 -32.70 -30.50
CA THR A 126 -7.93 -31.61 -31.19
C THR A 126 -8.81 -30.39 -31.47
N THR A 127 -10.15 -30.53 -31.49
CA THR A 127 -11.07 -29.40 -31.73
C THR A 127 -11.45 -28.67 -30.43
N VAL A 128 -11.35 -29.33 -29.27
CA VAL A 128 -11.63 -28.71 -27.96
C VAL A 128 -10.41 -27.95 -27.43
N TRP A 129 -9.19 -28.38 -27.79
CA TRP A 129 -7.96 -27.69 -27.38
C TRP A 129 -7.70 -26.41 -28.19
N LEU A 130 -7.91 -26.41 -29.52
CA LEU A 130 -7.77 -25.17 -30.32
C LEU A 130 -8.82 -24.09 -30.00
N ASN A 131 -10.00 -24.46 -29.50
CA ASN A 131 -11.02 -23.49 -29.07
C ASN A 131 -10.78 -22.91 -27.66
N SER A 132 -9.86 -23.49 -26.87
CA SER A 132 -9.55 -23.00 -25.53
C SER A 132 -8.34 -22.04 -25.50
N VAL A 133 -7.55 -21.96 -26.58
CA VAL A 133 -6.38 -21.06 -26.68
C VAL A 133 -6.72 -19.73 -27.39
N ASN A 134 -7.80 -19.68 -28.19
CA ASN A 134 -8.24 -18.46 -28.89
C ASN A 134 -9.26 -17.58 -28.12
N ASN A 135 -9.50 -17.85 -26.82
CA ASN A 135 -10.48 -17.11 -26.01
C ASN A 135 -9.85 -16.23 -24.90
N PHE A 136 -8.55 -15.93 -25.00
CA PHE A 136 -7.87 -14.96 -24.13
C PHE A 136 -7.87 -13.52 -24.66
N ALA A 137 -8.57 -13.27 -25.77
CA ALA A 137 -8.86 -11.93 -26.25
C ALA A 137 -10.19 -11.43 -25.65
N ALA A 138 -10.10 -10.38 -24.83
CA ALA A 138 -11.22 -9.52 -24.44
C ALA A 138 -12.46 -10.22 -23.84
N ARG A 139 -12.34 -10.77 -22.63
CA ARG A 139 -13.49 -10.80 -21.71
C ARG A 139 -13.85 -9.34 -21.38
N LYS A 140 -14.81 -8.77 -22.12
CA LYS A 140 -15.54 -7.56 -21.70
C LYS A 140 -15.99 -7.78 -20.27
N ARG A 141 -15.33 -7.14 -19.30
CA ARG A 141 -15.86 -7.04 -17.94
C ARG A 141 -17.24 -6.41 -18.09
N LYS A 142 -18.30 -7.14 -17.76
CA LYS A 142 -19.59 -6.52 -17.48
C LYS A 142 -19.34 -5.65 -16.25
N CYS A 143 -19.06 -4.37 -16.49
CA CYS A 143 -18.97 -3.36 -15.46
C CYS A 143 -20.40 -3.08 -15.02
N SER A 144 -20.87 -3.83 -14.03
CA SER A 144 -22.17 -3.62 -13.39
C SER A 144 -21.92 -3.27 -11.94
N ALA A 145 -21.39 -2.08 -11.73
CA ALA A 145 -21.46 -1.35 -10.46
C ALA A 145 -21.32 0.15 -10.79
N GLU A 146 -22.35 0.72 -11.41
CA GLU A 146 -22.64 2.12 -11.08
C GLU A 146 -22.85 2.15 -9.57
N VAL A 147 -22.17 3.04 -8.86
CA VAL A 147 -22.58 3.38 -7.50
C VAL A 147 -23.90 4.11 -7.66
N ILE A 148 -25.00 3.36 -7.72
CA ILE A 148 -26.34 3.92 -7.96
C ILE A 148 -26.80 4.58 -6.68
N PHE A 149 -26.46 5.84 -6.50
CA PHE A 149 -27.26 6.74 -5.66
C PHE A 149 -28.49 7.12 -6.51
N LYS A 150 -29.65 6.51 -6.25
CA LYS A 150 -30.91 6.93 -6.87
C LYS A 150 -31.27 8.33 -6.36
N GLY A 151 -32.12 9.05 -7.08
CA GLY A 151 -32.39 10.50 -6.90
C GLY A 151 -32.72 10.97 -5.47
N ASP A 152 -33.16 10.09 -4.57
CA ASP A 152 -33.45 10.40 -3.16
C ASP A 152 -32.34 9.93 -2.17
N ASP A 153 -31.34 9.19 -2.65
CA ASP A 153 -30.19 8.64 -1.90
C ASP A 153 -28.88 9.42 -2.14
N LEU A 154 -28.93 10.56 -2.83
CA LEU A 154 -27.75 11.41 -3.03
C LEU A 154 -27.15 11.81 -1.67
N PRO A 155 -25.82 11.77 -1.50
CA PRO A 155 -25.22 12.08 -0.22
C PRO A 155 -25.67 13.47 0.26
N LYS A 156 -25.97 13.62 1.56
CA LYS A 156 -26.33 14.92 2.17
C LYS A 156 -25.24 16.00 2.05
N TYR A 157 -24.12 15.67 1.42
CA TYR A 157 -22.93 16.47 1.29
C TYR A 157 -22.93 17.17 -0.08
N PRO A 158 -23.09 18.51 -0.13
CA PRO A 158 -23.16 19.25 -1.40
C PRO A 158 -21.96 19.02 -2.31
N ILE A 159 -20.76 18.87 -1.72
CA ILE A 159 -19.54 18.63 -2.48
C ILE A 159 -19.51 17.23 -3.12
N ALA A 160 -19.97 16.19 -2.42
CA ALA A 160 -20.10 14.85 -2.99
C ALA A 160 -21.06 14.83 -4.20
N GLN A 161 -22.18 15.57 -4.11
CA GLN A 161 -23.12 15.67 -5.21
C GLN A 161 -22.48 16.31 -6.46
N LYS A 162 -21.62 17.31 -6.29
CA LYS A 162 -20.86 17.91 -7.40
C LYS A 162 -19.91 16.89 -8.03
N VAL A 163 -19.20 16.09 -7.22
CA VAL A 163 -18.32 15.01 -7.71
C VAL A 163 -19.11 13.98 -8.49
N ILE A 164 -20.24 13.50 -7.94
CA ILE A 164 -21.11 12.52 -8.61
C ILE A 164 -21.63 13.07 -9.94
N LYS A 165 -22.05 14.34 -9.96
CA LYS A 165 -22.49 15.02 -11.19
C LYS A 165 -21.36 15.14 -12.22
N ALA A 166 -20.14 15.47 -11.79
CA ALA A 166 -18.98 15.52 -12.67
C ALA A 166 -18.62 14.13 -13.21
N ALA A 167 -18.78 13.08 -12.39
CA ALA A 167 -18.53 11.69 -12.75
C ALA A 167 -19.58 11.08 -13.68
N ALA A 168 -20.71 11.76 -13.92
CA ALA A 168 -21.81 11.23 -14.72
C ALA A 168 -21.32 10.82 -16.13
N GLY A 169 -21.61 9.57 -16.50
CA GLY A 169 -21.17 8.98 -17.77
C GLY A 169 -19.72 8.49 -17.81
N SER A 170 -18.93 8.74 -16.76
CA SER A 170 -17.55 8.22 -16.66
C SER A 170 -17.52 6.82 -16.05
N ARG A 171 -16.66 5.96 -16.60
CA ARG A 171 -16.34 4.64 -16.04
C ARG A 171 -15.08 4.65 -15.16
N LYS A 172 -14.48 5.81 -14.91
CA LYS A 172 -13.36 5.97 -13.99
C LYS A 172 -13.85 5.92 -12.55
N MET A 173 -13.14 5.20 -11.70
CA MET A 173 -13.49 5.03 -10.29
C MET A 173 -12.55 5.88 -9.45
N LEU A 174 -12.66 7.21 -9.56
CA LEU A 174 -11.84 8.13 -8.77
C LEU A 174 -12.21 8.06 -7.29
N GLY A 175 -11.20 8.19 -6.45
CA GLY A 175 -11.25 8.00 -5.02
C GLY A 175 -10.12 8.74 -4.32
N ALA A 176 -10.01 8.58 -3.02
CA ALA A 176 -8.91 9.15 -2.24
C ALA A 176 -8.47 8.22 -1.13
N HIS A 177 -7.26 8.45 -0.61
CA HIS A 177 -6.83 7.83 0.63
C HIS A 177 -7.50 8.55 1.80
N VAL A 178 -8.45 7.88 2.46
CA VAL A 178 -9.29 8.49 3.51
C VAL A 178 -8.86 8.06 4.91
N SER A 179 -9.19 8.91 5.89
CA SER A 179 -9.01 8.56 7.30
C SER A 179 -10.03 7.52 7.74
N VAL A 180 -9.61 6.64 8.65
CA VAL A 180 -10.46 5.70 9.39
C VAL A 180 -10.41 5.96 10.90
N ALA A 181 -10.06 7.19 11.28
CA ALA A 181 -10.08 7.61 12.68
C ALA A 181 -11.50 7.42 13.26
N GLY A 182 -11.59 6.75 14.41
CA GLY A 182 -12.86 6.42 15.05
C GLY A 182 -13.43 5.03 14.69
N GLY A 183 -12.92 4.37 13.64
CA GLY A 183 -13.37 3.03 13.24
C GLY A 183 -13.12 2.76 11.75
N LEU A 184 -12.92 1.49 11.37
CA LEU A 184 -12.64 1.14 9.97
C LEU A 184 -13.82 1.46 9.04
N GLU A 185 -15.04 1.38 9.54
CA GLU A 185 -16.26 1.75 8.82
C GLU A 185 -16.33 3.24 8.48
N GLN A 186 -15.60 4.09 9.21
CA GLN A 186 -15.49 5.52 8.90
C GLN A 186 -14.88 5.77 7.52
N GLY A 187 -14.08 4.84 7.00
CA GLY A 187 -13.56 4.92 5.64
C GLY A 187 -14.68 5.06 4.61
N PHE A 188 -15.79 4.32 4.77
CA PHE A 188 -16.93 4.43 3.87
C PHE A 188 -17.62 5.79 3.97
N TYR A 189 -17.88 6.27 5.20
CA TYR A 189 -18.56 7.55 5.41
C TYR A 189 -17.72 8.71 4.89
N ASN A 190 -16.42 8.71 5.20
CA ASN A 190 -15.48 9.72 4.72
C ASN A 190 -15.39 9.72 3.19
N ALA A 191 -15.25 8.54 2.57
CA ALA A 191 -15.23 8.42 1.10
C ALA A 191 -16.53 8.92 0.45
N ILE A 192 -17.69 8.49 0.94
CA ILE A 192 -18.99 8.91 0.40
C ILE A 192 -19.22 10.42 0.60
N SER A 193 -18.77 10.99 1.72
CA SER A 193 -18.95 12.42 2.01
C SER A 193 -18.25 13.36 1.02
N ILE A 194 -17.27 12.85 0.28
CA ILE A 194 -16.55 13.56 -0.78
C ILE A 194 -16.82 12.97 -2.17
N GLY A 195 -17.78 12.06 -2.31
CA GLY A 195 -18.21 11.51 -3.61
C GLY A 195 -17.24 10.50 -4.24
N CYS A 196 -16.40 9.85 -3.43
CA CYS A 196 -15.50 8.80 -3.91
C CYS A 196 -16.25 7.60 -4.49
N ARG A 197 -15.71 7.03 -5.58
CA ARG A 197 -16.13 5.75 -6.18
C ARG A 197 -15.16 4.61 -5.88
N SER A 198 -13.97 4.94 -5.38
CA SER A 198 -12.99 4.03 -4.79
C SER A 198 -12.35 4.71 -3.58
N PHE A 199 -11.70 3.98 -2.68
CA PHE A 199 -10.89 4.62 -1.63
C PHE A 199 -9.78 3.71 -1.13
N ALA A 200 -8.77 4.32 -0.54
CA ALA A 200 -7.71 3.63 0.19
C ALA A 200 -7.71 4.03 1.67
N PHE A 201 -7.15 3.16 2.51
CA PHE A 201 -6.92 3.46 3.92
C PHE A 201 -5.87 2.50 4.52
N PHE A 202 -5.38 2.83 5.71
CA PHE A 202 -4.56 1.93 6.51
C PHE A 202 -5.43 1.07 7.44
N VAL A 203 -5.29 -0.25 7.39
CA VAL A 203 -6.08 -1.19 8.24
C VAL A 203 -5.63 -1.21 9.70
N ARG A 204 -4.47 -0.62 10.01
CA ARG A 204 -3.92 -0.47 11.36
C ARG A 204 -2.96 0.72 11.42
N ASN A 205 -2.46 1.05 12.62
CA ASN A 205 -1.49 2.13 12.79
C ASN A 205 -0.17 1.82 12.05
N GLN A 206 0.18 2.67 11.11
CA GLN A 206 1.32 2.56 10.22
C GLN A 206 2.67 2.92 10.88
N ARG A 207 2.68 3.41 12.12
CA ARG A 207 3.87 3.84 12.87
C ARG A 207 4.36 2.80 13.89
N SER A 208 3.63 1.71 14.08
CA SER A 208 3.91 0.68 15.10
C SER A 208 3.99 -0.70 14.47
N TRP A 209 4.88 -1.55 14.97
CA TRP A 209 4.92 -2.99 14.66
C TRP A 209 3.83 -3.76 15.42
N ASN A 210 3.44 -3.26 16.59
CA ASN A 210 2.49 -3.92 17.46
C ASN A 210 1.07 -3.46 17.11
N SER A 211 0.19 -4.43 16.90
CA SER A 211 -1.24 -4.23 16.71
C SER A 211 -2.00 -5.30 17.48
N LEU A 212 -3.05 -4.92 18.20
CA LEU A 212 -3.93 -5.89 18.84
C LEU A 212 -4.70 -6.67 17.76
N PRO A 213 -5.03 -7.96 17.99
CA PRO A 213 -5.90 -8.72 17.10
C PRO A 213 -7.17 -7.95 16.78
N MET A 214 -7.64 -8.04 15.53
CA MET A 214 -8.90 -7.39 15.15
C MET A 214 -10.05 -8.07 15.90
N LYS A 215 -10.87 -7.27 16.58
CA LYS A 215 -12.05 -7.78 17.31
C LYS A 215 -13.17 -8.11 16.31
N ASP A 216 -13.90 -9.19 16.54
CA ASP A 216 -15.01 -9.61 15.68
C ASP A 216 -16.08 -8.53 15.49
N GLY A 217 -16.36 -7.73 16.54
CA GLY A 217 -17.29 -6.61 16.44
C GLY A 217 -16.86 -5.55 15.41
N VAL A 218 -15.56 -5.31 15.23
CA VAL A 218 -15.04 -4.39 14.20
C VAL A 218 -15.31 -4.97 12.80
N VAL A 219 -15.07 -6.27 12.63
CA VAL A 219 -15.33 -6.97 11.36
C VAL A 219 -16.81 -6.94 11.00
N GLN A 220 -17.69 -7.18 11.97
CA GLN A 220 -19.14 -7.15 11.79
C GLN A 220 -19.61 -5.75 11.35
N VAL A 221 -19.23 -4.71 12.09
CA VAL A 221 -19.60 -3.32 11.78
C VAL A 221 -19.12 -2.91 10.39
N PHE A 222 -17.89 -3.26 10.01
CA PHE A 222 -17.35 -2.95 8.69
C PHE A 222 -18.14 -3.65 7.57
N ARG A 223 -18.36 -4.98 7.69
CA ARG A 223 -19.07 -5.77 6.67
C ARG A 223 -20.55 -5.38 6.56
N GLU A 224 -21.21 -5.06 7.66
CA GLU A 224 -22.58 -4.54 7.66
C GLU A 224 -22.67 -3.17 7.00
N THR A 225 -21.73 -2.28 7.31
CA THR A 225 -21.65 -0.94 6.69
C THR A 225 -21.43 -1.05 5.19
N SER A 226 -20.48 -1.89 4.75
CA SER A 226 -20.24 -2.18 3.33
C SER A 226 -21.51 -2.68 2.62
N ARG A 227 -22.21 -3.68 3.19
CA ARG A 227 -23.47 -4.21 2.63
C ARG A 227 -24.57 -3.16 2.56
N LYS A 228 -24.73 -2.36 3.61
CA LYS A 228 -25.74 -1.29 3.69
C LYS A 228 -25.51 -0.22 2.63
N LEU A 229 -24.26 0.20 2.47
CA LEU A 229 -23.87 1.25 1.52
C LEU A 229 -23.67 0.72 0.09
N LYS A 230 -23.66 -0.61 -0.09
CA LYS A 230 -23.43 -1.29 -1.37
C LYS A 230 -22.15 -0.81 -2.07
N PHE A 231 -21.12 -0.49 -1.29
CA PHE A 231 -19.85 -0.04 -1.83
C PHE A 231 -19.09 -1.23 -2.45
N PRO A 232 -18.62 -1.13 -3.70
CA PRO A 232 -17.94 -2.23 -4.37
C PRO A 232 -16.60 -2.56 -3.72
N MET A 233 -16.44 -3.81 -3.26
CA MET A 233 -15.24 -4.26 -2.51
C MET A 233 -13.97 -4.29 -3.37
N ASP A 234 -14.11 -4.38 -4.69
CA ASP A 234 -13.01 -4.27 -5.65
C ASP A 234 -12.57 -2.82 -5.91
N GLN A 235 -13.19 -1.84 -5.24
CA GLN A 235 -12.80 -0.43 -5.28
C GLN A 235 -12.19 0.04 -3.96
N ILE A 236 -11.81 -0.90 -3.09
CA ILE A 236 -11.15 -0.63 -1.81
C ILE A 236 -9.73 -1.17 -1.89
N VAL A 237 -8.75 -0.30 -1.69
CA VAL A 237 -7.32 -0.66 -1.74
C VAL A 237 -6.70 -0.34 -0.40
N VAL A 238 -6.38 -1.36 0.41
CA VAL A 238 -5.67 -1.11 1.67
C VAL A 238 -4.22 -0.81 1.38
N HIS A 239 -3.70 0.30 1.91
CA HIS A 239 -2.28 0.61 1.81
C HIS A 239 -1.52 -0.01 2.99
N GLY A 240 -0.42 -0.69 2.70
CA GLY A 240 0.45 -1.29 3.70
C GLY A 240 1.24 -0.26 4.51
N SER A 241 1.64 -0.62 5.73
CA SER A 241 2.47 0.26 6.57
C SER A 241 3.82 0.59 5.93
N TYR A 242 4.24 1.86 6.00
CA TYR A 242 5.55 2.32 5.55
C TYR A 242 6.74 1.72 6.32
N LEU A 243 6.50 1.00 7.42
CA LEU A 243 7.55 0.27 8.15
C LEU A 243 7.98 -1.00 7.40
N ILE A 244 7.13 -1.52 6.52
CA ILE A 244 7.38 -2.77 5.81
C ILE A 244 8.49 -2.55 4.77
N ASN A 245 9.60 -3.26 4.96
CA ASN A 245 10.60 -3.48 3.91
C ASN A 245 10.61 -4.98 3.56
N ALA A 246 9.80 -5.39 2.58
CA ALA A 246 9.66 -6.80 2.20
C ALA A 246 10.93 -7.40 1.57
N GLY A 247 11.89 -6.54 1.20
CA GLY A 247 13.21 -6.89 0.65
C GLY A 247 14.38 -6.68 1.60
N SER A 248 14.13 -6.45 2.89
CA SER A 248 15.20 -6.23 3.87
C SER A 248 16.19 -7.41 3.91
N CYS A 249 17.48 -7.12 3.79
CA CYS A 249 18.55 -8.10 4.04
C CYS A 249 18.90 -8.25 5.52
N ASP A 250 18.36 -7.38 6.37
CA ASP A 250 18.40 -7.54 7.83
C ASP A 250 17.29 -8.52 8.23
N PHE A 251 17.70 -9.66 8.81
CA PHE A 251 16.81 -10.77 9.15
C PHE A 251 15.72 -10.37 10.16
N GLU A 252 16.06 -9.60 11.18
CA GLU A 252 15.08 -9.19 12.20
C GLU A 252 14.04 -8.23 11.62
N ILE A 253 14.49 -7.27 10.79
CA ILE A 253 13.58 -6.35 10.09
C ILE A 253 12.70 -7.13 9.10
N LEU A 254 13.27 -8.08 8.36
CA LEU A 254 12.56 -8.89 7.39
C LEU A 254 11.45 -9.73 8.04
N GLU A 255 11.75 -10.40 9.15
CA GLU A 255 10.76 -11.20 9.88
C GLU A 255 9.64 -10.32 10.45
N ARG A 256 9.95 -9.14 10.99
CA ARG A 256 8.94 -8.17 11.42
C ARG A 256 8.09 -7.66 10.26
N ALA A 257 8.71 -7.37 9.11
CA ALA A 257 8.02 -6.95 7.90
C ALA A 257 7.07 -8.05 7.39
N ARG A 258 7.51 -9.32 7.34
CA ARG A 258 6.67 -10.47 6.97
C ARG A 258 5.50 -10.68 7.92
N ALA A 259 5.75 -10.65 9.22
CA ALA A 259 4.71 -10.82 10.23
C ALA A 259 3.66 -9.71 10.14
N CYS A 260 4.13 -8.47 9.99
CA CYS A 260 3.30 -7.28 9.80
C CYS A 260 2.46 -7.37 8.53
N MET A 261 3.08 -7.69 7.39
CA MET A 261 2.40 -7.79 6.10
C MET A 261 1.36 -8.91 6.10
N LEU A 262 1.68 -10.06 6.71
CA LEU A 262 0.74 -11.18 6.85
C LEU A 262 -0.45 -10.81 7.74
N ASP A 263 -0.23 -10.11 8.86
CA ASP A 263 -1.31 -9.59 9.71
C ASP A 263 -2.22 -8.63 8.93
N GLU A 264 -1.67 -7.65 8.22
CA GLU A 264 -2.46 -6.71 7.42
C GLU A 264 -3.26 -7.41 6.31
N CYS A 265 -2.68 -8.37 5.61
CA CYS A 265 -3.39 -9.17 4.61
C CYS A 265 -4.51 -10.03 5.23
N LYS A 266 -4.28 -10.69 6.37
CA LYS A 266 -5.32 -11.45 7.07
C LYS A 266 -6.45 -10.55 7.56
N ARG A 267 -6.13 -9.34 8.02
CA ARG A 267 -7.13 -8.32 8.35
C ARG A 267 -7.96 -7.92 7.14
N CYS A 268 -7.33 -7.72 5.98
CA CYS A 268 -8.06 -7.45 4.74
C CYS A 268 -9.05 -8.59 4.41
N GLU A 269 -8.64 -9.84 4.55
CA GLU A 269 -9.51 -11.00 4.31
C GLU A 269 -10.66 -11.08 5.34
N GLN A 270 -10.38 -10.82 6.62
CA GLN A 270 -11.43 -10.67 7.64
C GLN A 270 -12.43 -9.59 7.26
N LEU A 271 -12.02 -8.49 6.62
CA LEU A 271 -12.91 -7.41 6.19
C LEU A 271 -13.59 -7.68 4.84
N GLY A 272 -13.16 -8.71 4.09
CA GLY A 272 -13.67 -8.99 2.74
C GLY A 272 -12.97 -8.18 1.63
N ILE A 273 -11.85 -7.53 1.92
CA ILE A 273 -11.09 -6.70 0.98
C ILE A 273 -10.18 -7.58 0.12
N ILE A 274 -10.06 -7.24 -1.16
CA ILE A 274 -9.32 -8.04 -2.15
C ILE A 274 -7.98 -7.45 -2.59
N TYR A 275 -7.74 -6.15 -2.36
CA TYR A 275 -6.51 -5.47 -2.75
C TYR A 275 -5.74 -4.93 -1.56
N TYR A 276 -4.45 -5.26 -1.52
CA TYR A 276 -3.50 -4.78 -0.53
C TYR A 276 -2.25 -4.25 -1.24
N ASN A 277 -2.06 -2.94 -1.19
CA ASN A 277 -0.98 -2.21 -1.84
C ASN A 277 0.26 -2.10 -0.95
N ILE A 278 1.45 -2.28 -1.51
CA ILE A 278 2.72 -2.07 -0.82
C ILE A 278 3.74 -1.36 -1.69
N HIS A 279 4.62 -0.62 -1.04
CA HIS A 279 5.93 -0.34 -1.61
C HIS A 279 6.76 -1.63 -1.62
N PRO A 280 7.51 -1.96 -2.68
CA PRO A 280 8.17 -3.26 -2.82
C PRO A 280 9.22 -3.48 -1.72
N GLY A 281 10.05 -2.47 -1.46
CA GLY A 281 11.13 -2.54 -0.47
C GLY A 281 12.32 -1.67 -0.84
N SER A 282 13.40 -1.83 -0.09
CA SER A 282 14.65 -1.07 -0.26
C SER A 282 15.84 -1.94 0.11
N THR A 283 16.94 -1.84 -0.64
CA THR A 283 18.20 -2.52 -0.28
C THR A 283 18.84 -1.94 0.98
N ALA A 284 18.42 -0.73 1.40
CA ALA A 284 19.05 0.08 2.44
C ALA A 284 20.57 0.27 2.26
N GLY A 285 21.11 0.05 1.06
CA GLY A 285 22.54 0.07 0.78
C GLY A 285 23.30 -1.13 1.35
N LYS A 286 22.60 -2.18 1.80
CA LYS A 286 23.17 -3.34 2.51
C LYS A 286 23.17 -4.64 1.71
N CYS A 287 22.51 -4.69 0.56
CA CYS A 287 22.49 -5.82 -0.36
C CYS A 287 22.38 -5.36 -1.83
N THR A 288 22.58 -6.28 -2.76
CA THR A 288 22.35 -6.00 -4.18
C THR A 288 20.86 -5.85 -4.49
N ARG A 289 20.52 -5.16 -5.60
CA ARG A 289 19.13 -5.05 -6.04
C ARG A 289 18.53 -6.42 -6.37
N GLU A 290 19.33 -7.31 -6.97
CA GLU A 290 18.90 -8.67 -7.32
C GLU A 290 18.54 -9.50 -6.07
N GLU A 291 19.37 -9.46 -5.03
CA GLU A 291 19.07 -10.12 -3.75
C GLU A 291 17.81 -9.55 -3.09
N CYS A 292 17.65 -8.23 -3.11
CA CYS A 292 16.48 -7.55 -2.58
C CYS A 292 15.22 -7.97 -3.34
N ILE A 293 15.24 -7.99 -4.68
CA ILE A 293 14.14 -8.45 -5.54
C ILE A 293 13.76 -9.90 -5.23
N LYS A 294 14.74 -10.81 -5.10
CA LYS A 294 14.50 -12.20 -4.70
C LYS A 294 13.84 -12.29 -3.32
N THR A 295 14.29 -11.45 -2.38
CA THR A 295 13.75 -11.39 -1.02
C THR A 295 12.31 -10.87 -1.01
N ILE A 296 12.01 -9.83 -1.79
CA ILE A 296 10.64 -9.31 -1.98
C ILE A 296 9.76 -10.43 -2.51
N ALA A 297 10.13 -11.08 -3.61
CA ALA A 297 9.34 -12.16 -4.19
C ALA A 297 9.13 -13.33 -3.21
N ALA A 298 10.15 -13.69 -2.41
CA ALA A 298 10.02 -14.71 -1.36
C ALA A 298 9.03 -14.28 -0.27
N THR A 299 9.06 -13.01 0.16
CA THR A 299 8.09 -12.45 1.10
C THR A 299 6.67 -12.45 0.53
N LEU A 300 6.49 -12.06 -0.74
CA LEU A 300 5.18 -12.12 -1.40
C LEU A 300 4.64 -13.55 -1.45
N ASN A 301 5.48 -14.51 -1.87
CA ASN A 301 5.11 -15.93 -1.89
C ASN A 301 4.74 -16.43 -0.50
N TYR A 302 5.49 -16.07 0.54
CA TYR A 302 5.17 -16.42 1.92
C TYR A 302 3.79 -15.89 2.34
N VAL A 303 3.50 -14.61 2.11
CA VAL A 303 2.19 -14.04 2.50
C VAL A 303 1.05 -14.66 1.69
N ILE A 304 1.24 -14.85 0.39
CA ILE A 304 0.29 -15.54 -0.50
C ILE A 304 0.04 -16.95 0.04
N ASP A 305 1.07 -17.75 0.32
CA ASP A 305 0.92 -19.14 0.80
C ASP A 305 0.20 -19.24 2.16
N HIS A 306 0.04 -18.13 2.91
CA HIS A 306 -0.62 -18.08 4.23
C HIS A 306 -1.90 -17.22 4.25
N THR A 307 -2.45 -16.91 3.08
CA THR A 307 -3.70 -16.17 2.85
C THR A 307 -4.51 -16.84 1.74
N GLU A 308 -5.80 -16.56 1.64
CA GLU A 308 -6.72 -17.30 0.77
C GLU A 308 -6.89 -16.65 -0.62
N TYR A 309 -7.19 -15.36 -0.66
CA TYR A 309 -7.62 -14.68 -1.89
C TYR A 309 -7.09 -13.25 -2.07
N ILE A 310 -6.47 -12.66 -1.04
CA ILE A 310 -5.93 -11.30 -1.16
C ILE A 310 -4.95 -11.18 -2.34
N THR A 311 -5.07 -10.10 -3.10
CA THR A 311 -4.16 -9.75 -4.19
C THR A 311 -3.24 -8.63 -3.73
N ILE A 312 -1.93 -8.90 -3.74
CA ILE A 312 -0.92 -7.92 -3.34
C ILE A 312 -0.57 -7.05 -4.55
N LEU A 313 -0.67 -5.74 -4.40
CA LEU A 313 -0.30 -4.76 -5.42
C LEU A 313 1.08 -4.21 -5.11
N ILE A 314 2.01 -4.40 -6.03
CA ILE A 314 3.36 -3.85 -5.97
C ILE A 314 3.29 -2.45 -6.56
N GLU A 315 3.53 -1.42 -5.76
CA GLU A 315 3.49 -0.05 -6.23
C GLU A 315 4.77 0.32 -6.98
N THR A 316 4.64 1.08 -8.06
CA THR A 316 5.77 1.77 -8.70
C THR A 316 6.34 2.82 -7.76
N MET A 317 7.66 2.96 -7.66
CA MET A 317 8.33 3.88 -6.73
C MET A 317 9.02 5.03 -7.46
N ALA A 318 9.24 6.15 -6.80
CA ALA A 318 10.01 7.27 -7.36
C ALA A 318 11.49 6.92 -7.64
N GLY A 319 12.01 5.80 -7.12
CA GLY A 319 13.42 5.42 -7.23
C GLY A 319 14.34 6.22 -6.29
N GLN A 320 13.80 6.77 -5.20
CA GLN A 320 14.58 7.50 -4.21
C GLN A 320 15.58 6.56 -3.49
N GLY A 321 16.84 6.96 -3.43
CA GLY A 321 17.88 6.25 -2.71
C GLY A 321 18.01 4.78 -3.11
N ASN A 322 17.68 3.88 -2.17
CA ASN A 322 17.86 2.43 -2.31
C ASN A 322 16.55 1.66 -2.58
N THR A 323 15.46 2.38 -2.88
CA THR A 323 14.15 1.76 -3.15
C THR A 323 14.19 0.86 -4.38
N ILE A 324 13.42 -0.23 -4.34
CA ILE A 324 13.11 -1.11 -5.48
C ILE A 324 11.76 -0.68 -6.06
N GLY A 325 11.65 -0.73 -7.39
CA GLY A 325 10.41 -0.43 -8.10
C GLY A 325 10.41 0.90 -8.84
N GLY A 326 11.57 1.54 -8.97
CA GLY A 326 11.73 2.74 -9.80
C GLY A 326 11.76 2.44 -11.30
N LYS A 327 12.00 1.19 -11.68
CA LYS A 327 12.00 0.73 -13.07
C LYS A 327 10.98 -0.37 -13.25
N PHE A 328 10.27 -0.39 -14.38
CA PHE A 328 9.28 -1.43 -14.67
C PHE A 328 9.90 -2.84 -14.72
N GLU A 329 11.17 -2.97 -15.12
CA GLU A 329 11.88 -4.25 -15.14
C GLU A 329 12.05 -4.84 -13.73
N GLU A 330 12.11 -4.01 -12.69
CA GLU A 330 12.22 -4.50 -11.32
C GLU A 330 10.90 -5.13 -10.86
N LEU A 331 9.77 -4.54 -11.25
CA LEU A 331 8.44 -5.09 -11.00
C LEU A 331 8.28 -6.40 -11.77
N GLN A 332 8.71 -6.43 -13.04
CA GLN A 332 8.74 -7.64 -13.88
C GLN A 332 9.53 -8.76 -13.19
N GLN A 333 10.73 -8.46 -12.67
CA GLN A 333 11.58 -9.46 -12.04
C GLN A 333 10.92 -10.02 -10.77
N ILE A 334 10.32 -9.16 -9.93
CA ILE A 334 9.56 -9.62 -8.76
C ILE A 334 8.40 -10.53 -9.19
N ILE A 335 7.56 -10.09 -10.13
CA ILE A 335 6.37 -10.84 -10.58
C ILE A 335 6.76 -12.18 -11.22
N SER A 336 7.90 -12.23 -11.94
CA SER A 336 8.39 -13.47 -12.54
C SER A 336 8.66 -14.57 -11.50
N LEU A 337 9.16 -14.17 -10.33
CA LEU A 337 9.52 -15.03 -9.20
C LEU A 337 8.33 -15.34 -8.26
N VAL A 338 7.21 -14.63 -8.38
CA VAL A 338 5.97 -14.97 -7.67
C VAL A 338 5.33 -16.20 -8.30
N LYS A 339 5.01 -17.20 -7.47
CA LYS A 339 4.41 -18.47 -7.88
C LYS A 339 2.98 -18.27 -8.38
N ASN A 340 2.12 -17.64 -7.57
CA ASN A 340 0.73 -17.38 -7.90
C ASN A 340 0.54 -16.00 -8.52
N LYS A 341 0.76 -15.92 -9.85
CA LYS A 341 0.65 -14.68 -10.62
C LYS A 341 -0.76 -14.06 -10.65
N LYS A 342 -1.80 -14.80 -10.23
CA LYS A 342 -3.17 -14.27 -10.12
C LYS A 342 -3.37 -13.40 -8.88
N ARG A 343 -2.55 -13.57 -7.84
CA ARG A 343 -2.61 -12.86 -6.56
C ARG A 343 -1.51 -11.81 -6.39
N VAL A 344 -0.89 -11.41 -7.49
CA VAL A 344 0.03 -10.26 -7.55
C VAL A 344 -0.37 -9.35 -8.71
N GLY A 345 -0.40 -8.06 -8.42
CA GLY A 345 -0.66 -7.00 -9.40
C GLY A 345 0.22 -5.79 -9.14
N VAL A 346 -0.07 -4.70 -9.84
CA VAL A 346 0.65 -3.43 -9.73
C VAL A 346 -0.32 -2.29 -9.46
N CYS A 347 0.08 -1.41 -8.56
CA CYS A 347 -0.46 -0.06 -8.45
C CYS A 347 0.50 0.90 -9.15
N LEU A 348 0.01 1.65 -10.13
CA LEU A 348 0.82 2.64 -10.82
C LEU A 348 0.58 4.02 -10.20
N ASP A 349 1.61 4.59 -9.62
CA ASP A 349 1.58 5.95 -9.08
C ASP A 349 2.16 6.94 -10.11
N THR A 350 1.36 7.94 -10.49
CA THR A 350 1.74 8.90 -11.53
C THR A 350 2.89 9.82 -11.13
N CYS A 351 2.98 10.22 -9.86
CA CYS A 351 4.09 11.02 -9.35
C CYS A 351 5.37 10.18 -9.33
N HIS A 352 5.29 8.94 -8.88
CA HIS A 352 6.41 8.02 -8.79
C HIS A 352 7.03 7.73 -10.15
N ILE A 353 6.23 7.33 -11.14
CA ILE A 353 6.79 7.03 -12.47
C ILE A 353 7.40 8.28 -13.10
N PHE A 354 6.81 9.46 -12.89
CA PHE A 354 7.37 10.73 -13.36
C PHE A 354 8.70 11.06 -12.68
N ALA A 355 8.77 10.92 -11.36
CA ALA A 355 10.01 11.11 -10.61
C ALA A 355 11.08 10.07 -10.97
N ALA A 356 10.67 8.88 -11.40
CA ALA A 356 11.58 7.82 -11.85
C ALA A 356 12.12 8.04 -13.27
N GLY A 357 11.46 8.88 -14.09
CA GLY A 357 11.91 9.26 -15.43
C GLY A 357 10.91 8.98 -16.56
N TYR A 358 9.72 8.48 -16.25
CA TYR A 358 8.66 8.22 -17.22
C TYR A 358 7.82 9.48 -17.44
N ASP A 359 8.02 10.17 -18.55
CA ASP A 359 7.22 11.35 -18.87
C ASP A 359 5.83 10.92 -19.36
N ILE A 360 4.79 11.55 -18.82
CA ILE A 360 3.39 11.30 -19.21
C ILE A 360 2.66 12.61 -19.53
N ARG A 361 3.39 13.71 -19.71
CA ARG A 361 2.82 15.06 -19.87
C ARG A 361 2.25 15.32 -21.27
N SER A 362 2.80 14.69 -22.29
CA SER A 362 2.29 14.73 -23.66
C SER A 362 1.71 13.39 -24.06
N GLU A 363 0.91 13.38 -25.13
CA GLU A 363 0.27 12.16 -25.62
C GLU A 363 1.29 11.10 -26.06
N ASP A 364 2.33 11.51 -26.78
CA ASP A 364 3.37 10.60 -27.28
C ASP A 364 4.17 9.99 -26.12
N GLN A 365 4.55 10.80 -25.14
CA GLN A 365 5.29 10.34 -23.96
C GLN A 365 4.42 9.42 -23.08
N TYR A 366 3.15 9.75 -22.90
CA TYR A 366 2.19 8.87 -22.23
C TYR A 366 2.07 7.50 -22.93
N LYS A 367 1.98 7.48 -24.26
CA LYS A 367 1.92 6.23 -25.05
C LYS A 367 3.21 5.43 -24.91
N GLU A 368 4.36 6.09 -24.94
CA GLU A 368 5.67 5.49 -24.78
C GLU A 368 5.83 4.84 -23.39
N ALA A 369 5.57 5.58 -22.32
CA ALA A 369 5.65 5.08 -20.94
C ALA A 369 4.69 3.89 -20.73
N LEU A 370 3.49 3.95 -21.29
CA LEU A 370 2.51 2.87 -21.15
C LEU A 370 2.85 1.64 -22.00
N ALA A 371 3.44 1.83 -23.17
CA ALA A 371 3.95 0.73 -23.98
C ALA A 371 5.12 0.03 -23.28
N GLU A 372 6.02 0.80 -22.65
CA GLU A 372 7.10 0.22 -21.84
C GLU A 372 6.55 -0.58 -20.65
N PHE A 373 5.55 -0.03 -19.94
CA PHE A 373 4.86 -0.75 -18.87
C PHE A 373 4.24 -2.06 -19.35
N ASP A 374 3.53 -2.04 -20.49
CA ASP A 374 2.88 -3.23 -21.05
C ASP A 374 3.91 -4.28 -21.51
N ASN A 375 5.02 -3.84 -22.12
CA ASN A 375 6.08 -4.74 -22.56
C ASN A 375 6.84 -5.38 -21.39
N CYS A 376 7.07 -4.64 -20.31
CA CYS A 376 7.82 -5.14 -19.15
C CYS A 376 6.92 -5.92 -18.19
N VAL A 377 5.86 -5.29 -17.71
CA VAL A 377 5.00 -5.81 -16.65
C VAL A 377 3.74 -6.44 -17.23
N GLY A 378 3.15 -5.82 -18.24
CA GLY A 378 1.88 -6.21 -18.84
C GLY A 378 0.67 -5.55 -18.16
N LEU A 379 -0.20 -4.95 -18.96
CA LEU A 379 -1.43 -4.30 -18.50
C LEU A 379 -2.37 -5.26 -17.75
N GLN A 380 -2.26 -6.56 -18.00
CA GLN A 380 -2.99 -7.58 -17.25
C GLN A 380 -2.61 -7.64 -15.77
N HIS A 381 -1.51 -7.04 -15.32
CA HIS A 381 -1.13 -6.96 -13.91
C HIS A 381 -1.54 -5.64 -13.25
N LEU A 382 -1.89 -4.61 -14.01
CA LEU A 382 -2.38 -3.35 -13.47
C LEU A 382 -3.73 -3.53 -12.77
N ARG A 383 -3.82 -3.11 -11.51
CA ARG A 383 -5.03 -3.27 -10.68
C ARG A 383 -5.52 -1.98 -10.04
N ALA A 384 -4.63 -1.01 -9.83
CA ALA A 384 -4.99 0.26 -9.22
C ALA A 384 -4.08 1.37 -9.75
N PHE A 385 -4.49 2.61 -9.52
CA PHE A 385 -3.65 3.78 -9.65
C PHE A 385 -3.61 4.58 -8.35
N HIS A 386 -2.46 5.17 -8.09
CA HIS A 386 -2.37 6.39 -7.31
C HIS A 386 -2.21 7.58 -8.25
N ILE A 387 -3.07 8.59 -8.09
CA ILE A 387 -3.19 9.73 -8.99
C ILE A 387 -2.68 10.97 -8.26
N ASN A 388 -1.40 11.22 -8.45
CA ASN A 388 -0.66 12.28 -7.77
C ASN A 388 0.08 13.14 -8.80
N ASP A 389 -0.05 14.47 -8.70
CA ASP A 389 0.86 15.38 -9.42
C ASP A 389 2.23 15.36 -8.73
N SER A 390 3.28 15.80 -9.41
CA SER A 390 4.65 15.84 -8.87
C SER A 390 5.03 17.26 -8.47
N MET A 391 5.60 17.45 -7.27
CA MET A 391 5.83 18.76 -6.68
C MET A 391 6.72 19.66 -7.56
N GLY A 392 6.25 20.89 -7.75
CA GLY A 392 6.97 21.94 -8.46
C GLY A 392 7.98 22.68 -7.59
N LYS A 393 8.57 23.76 -8.13
CA LYS A 393 9.41 24.68 -7.34
C LYS A 393 8.58 25.23 -6.18
N GLN A 394 9.00 25.01 -4.93
CA GLN A 394 8.47 25.77 -3.79
C GLN A 394 8.99 27.21 -3.90
N LYS A 395 8.10 28.18 -3.95
CA LYS A 395 8.42 29.56 -3.56
C LYS A 395 7.63 29.87 -2.29
N THR A 396 8.35 29.94 -1.18
CA THR A 396 8.00 30.88 -0.11
C THR A 396 9.23 31.77 0.08
N GLU A 397 9.03 33.09 0.16
CA GLU A 397 10.12 34.07 0.35
C GLU A 397 11.01 33.69 1.55
N GLU A 398 10.44 33.14 2.62
CA GLU A 398 11.16 32.74 3.85
C GLU A 398 12.08 31.52 3.66
N GLN A 399 11.65 30.50 2.89
CA GLN A 399 12.49 29.33 2.61
C GLN A 399 13.61 29.64 1.61
N ILE A 400 13.36 30.57 0.68
CA ILE A 400 14.41 31.08 -0.22
C ILE A 400 15.48 31.83 0.59
N GLN A 401 15.10 32.56 1.65
CA GLN A 401 16.03 33.28 2.50
C GLN A 401 16.99 32.32 3.25
N ILE A 402 16.48 31.19 3.73
CA ILE A 402 17.29 30.14 4.39
C ILE A 402 18.24 29.46 3.39
N CYS A 403 17.77 29.14 2.18
CA CYS A 403 18.64 28.56 1.13
C CYS A 403 19.70 29.54 0.63
N LYS A 404 19.43 30.86 0.63
CA LYS A 404 20.42 31.90 0.27
C LYS A 404 21.55 32.06 1.30
N LEU A 405 21.33 31.69 2.56
CA LEU A 405 22.32 31.82 3.63
C LEU A 405 23.34 30.66 3.66
N TYR A 406 23.04 29.52 3.05
CA TYR A 406 23.88 28.31 3.17
C TYR A 406 24.71 27.95 1.93
N VAL A 407 24.56 28.66 0.81
CA VAL A 407 25.36 28.39 -0.38
C VAL A 407 25.87 29.71 -0.94
N TYR A 408 27.19 29.91 -0.83
CA TYR A 408 27.95 30.95 -1.50
C TYR A 408 27.44 31.20 -2.93
N GLY A 409 26.65 32.26 -3.12
CA GLY A 409 26.52 32.99 -4.38
C GLY A 409 25.84 32.31 -5.57
N LYS A 410 25.09 31.21 -5.43
CA LYS A 410 24.28 30.66 -6.54
C LYS A 410 22.84 30.35 -6.10
N SER A 411 21.90 31.17 -6.57
CA SER A 411 20.46 30.89 -6.43
C SER A 411 20.00 29.84 -7.45
N GLU A 412 20.35 28.58 -7.25
CA GLU A 412 19.73 27.50 -8.00
C GLU A 412 18.45 27.07 -7.29
N ALA A 413 17.32 27.23 -7.97
CA ALA A 413 16.03 26.76 -7.46
C ALA A 413 16.08 25.24 -7.31
N VAL A 414 15.92 24.73 -6.08
CA VAL A 414 15.84 23.28 -5.83
C VAL A 414 14.58 22.73 -6.51
N ASN A 415 14.76 21.91 -7.55
CA ASN A 415 13.66 21.27 -8.27
C ASN A 415 13.23 19.99 -7.54
N LEU A 416 12.23 20.11 -6.66
CA LEU A 416 11.83 19.05 -5.72
C LEU A 416 11.01 17.89 -6.31
N GLY A 417 10.61 17.95 -7.59
CA GLY A 417 9.77 16.92 -8.22
C GLY A 417 9.77 16.99 -9.75
N ASP A 418 10.92 17.30 -10.35
CA ASP A 418 11.09 17.23 -11.80
C ASP A 418 11.11 15.78 -12.33
N LEU A 419 10.94 15.63 -13.64
CA LEU A 419 11.11 14.37 -14.35
C LEU A 419 12.48 13.77 -14.00
N GLY A 420 12.50 12.52 -13.53
CA GLY A 420 13.75 11.86 -13.16
C GLY A 420 14.40 12.38 -11.87
N SER A 421 13.71 13.21 -11.07
CA SER A 421 14.24 13.75 -9.81
C SER A 421 14.49 12.70 -8.71
N ARG A 422 13.83 11.55 -8.81
CA ARG A 422 13.81 10.49 -7.80
C ARG A 422 13.34 10.94 -6.43
N LEU A 423 12.47 11.94 -6.39
CA LEU A 423 11.86 12.47 -5.18
C LEU A 423 10.37 12.14 -5.16
N ASP A 424 9.96 11.44 -4.12
CA ASP A 424 8.56 11.20 -3.80
C ASP A 424 8.00 12.45 -3.09
N ARG A 425 7.42 13.35 -3.90
CA ARG A 425 6.83 14.61 -3.45
C ARG A 425 5.55 14.87 -4.22
N HIS A 426 4.43 14.43 -3.66
CA HIS A 426 3.12 14.64 -4.25
C HIS A 426 2.73 16.12 -4.29
N ALA A 427 1.94 16.49 -5.29
CA ALA A 427 1.26 17.75 -5.40
C ALA A 427 -0.19 17.56 -5.81
N ASN A 428 -1.01 18.55 -5.48
CA ASN A 428 -2.38 18.62 -5.94
C ASN A 428 -2.45 18.64 -7.48
N ILE A 429 -3.47 17.99 -8.03
CA ILE A 429 -3.75 17.82 -9.45
C ILE A 429 -3.73 19.16 -10.19
N GLY A 430 -2.81 19.29 -11.14
CA GLY A 430 -2.63 20.47 -11.97
C GLY A 430 -1.76 21.56 -11.35
N LYS A 431 -1.41 21.46 -10.05
CA LYS A 431 -0.53 22.41 -9.36
C LYS A 431 0.96 22.02 -9.48
N GLY A 432 1.25 20.77 -9.83
CA GLY A 432 2.63 20.26 -9.93
C GLY A 432 3.24 20.37 -11.32
N LYS A 433 4.20 19.47 -11.62
CA LYS A 433 4.97 19.41 -12.86
C LYS A 433 4.30 18.56 -13.95
N LEU A 434 3.43 17.62 -13.57
CA LEU A 434 2.66 16.81 -14.52
C LEU A 434 1.57 17.65 -15.20
N LYS A 435 0.99 18.60 -14.46
CA LYS A 435 -0.12 19.45 -14.92
C LYS A 435 -1.37 18.63 -15.26
N LEU A 436 -2.48 19.32 -15.50
CA LEU A 436 -3.76 18.66 -15.80
C LEU A 436 -3.74 17.88 -17.13
N ALA A 437 -2.86 18.25 -18.07
CA ALA A 437 -2.76 17.59 -19.38
C ALA A 437 -2.36 16.11 -19.26
N ALA A 438 -1.41 15.77 -18.39
CA ALA A 438 -1.00 14.39 -18.14
C ALA A 438 -2.19 13.50 -17.74
N PHE A 439 -2.98 13.99 -16.79
CA PHE A 439 -4.14 13.26 -16.28
C PHE A 439 -5.27 13.14 -17.30
N ARG A 440 -5.38 14.07 -18.26
CA ARG A 440 -6.35 13.96 -19.35
C ARG A 440 -6.13 12.69 -20.18
N HIS A 441 -4.88 12.35 -20.49
CA HIS A 441 -4.56 11.13 -21.24
C HIS A 441 -5.01 9.88 -20.48
N LEU A 442 -4.69 9.83 -19.19
CA LEU A 442 -5.10 8.76 -18.29
C LEU A 442 -6.63 8.63 -18.17
N MET A 443 -7.33 9.76 -17.97
CA MET A 443 -8.78 9.80 -17.85
C MET A 443 -9.49 9.41 -19.15
N ALA A 444 -8.87 9.65 -20.31
CA ALA A 444 -9.42 9.31 -21.61
C ALA A 444 -9.20 7.84 -22.01
N ASP A 445 -8.30 7.11 -21.34
CA ASP A 445 -7.88 5.78 -21.76
C ASP A 445 -8.86 4.68 -21.31
N PRO A 446 -9.67 4.06 -22.20
CA PRO A 446 -10.70 3.11 -21.81
C PRO A 446 -10.14 1.82 -21.17
N ARG A 447 -8.85 1.52 -21.31
CA ARG A 447 -8.21 0.34 -20.71
C ARG A 447 -8.27 0.35 -19.18
N PHE A 448 -8.38 1.54 -18.58
CA PHE A 448 -8.38 1.74 -17.12
C PHE A 448 -9.78 1.90 -16.53
N ASP A 449 -10.82 1.67 -17.31
CA ASP A 449 -12.19 1.73 -16.80
C ASP A 449 -12.45 0.68 -15.71
N GLY A 450 -13.12 1.10 -14.65
CA GLY A 450 -13.43 0.25 -13.50
C GLY A 450 -12.24 -0.08 -12.58
N LEU A 451 -11.04 0.43 -12.85
CA LEU A 451 -9.93 0.30 -11.91
C LEU A 451 -10.05 1.35 -10.79
N PRO A 452 -9.73 1.02 -9.53
CA PRO A 452 -9.60 2.00 -8.46
C PRO A 452 -8.48 3.00 -8.80
N MET A 453 -8.77 4.28 -8.61
CA MET A 453 -7.88 5.40 -8.92
C MET A 453 -7.89 6.37 -7.73
N ILE A 454 -6.86 6.31 -6.91
CA ILE A 454 -6.83 6.90 -5.56
C ILE A 454 -5.96 8.15 -5.57
N LEU A 455 -6.50 9.28 -5.10
CA LEU A 455 -5.70 10.48 -4.83
C LEU A 455 -5.02 10.35 -3.46
N GLU A 456 -3.73 10.71 -3.41
CA GLU A 456 -2.91 10.85 -2.20
C GLU A 456 -2.23 12.23 -2.16
N THR A 457 -2.92 13.21 -2.73
CA THR A 457 -2.49 14.60 -2.83
C THR A 457 -2.47 15.27 -1.45
N PRO A 458 -1.57 16.25 -1.23
CA PRO A 458 -1.46 16.96 0.04
C PRO A 458 -2.68 17.86 0.29
N GLU A 459 -2.94 18.22 1.55
CA GLU A 459 -4.03 19.14 1.98
C GLU A 459 -5.46 18.61 1.80
N GLY A 460 -5.68 17.51 1.06
CA GLY A 460 -6.92 16.76 1.08
C GLY A 460 -8.10 17.41 0.36
N ASP A 461 -7.86 18.28 -0.63
CA ASP A 461 -8.90 18.87 -1.50
C ASP A 461 -9.42 17.87 -2.56
N TYR A 462 -9.60 16.61 -2.15
CA TYR A 462 -9.83 15.48 -3.03
C TYR A 462 -11.08 15.64 -3.89
N ALA A 463 -12.13 16.27 -3.35
CA ALA A 463 -13.38 16.40 -4.06
C ALA A 463 -13.26 17.36 -5.26
N GLU A 464 -12.63 18.53 -5.08
CA GLU A 464 -12.42 19.48 -6.17
C GLU A 464 -11.43 18.91 -7.21
N GLU A 465 -10.42 18.16 -6.76
CA GLU A 465 -9.49 17.47 -7.66
C GLU A 465 -10.18 16.38 -8.49
N MET A 466 -11.06 15.57 -7.88
CA MET A 466 -11.88 14.60 -8.61
C MET A 466 -12.80 15.28 -9.63
N ILE A 467 -13.45 16.40 -9.26
CA ILE A 467 -14.27 17.19 -10.21
C ILE A 467 -13.41 17.64 -11.39
N ARG A 468 -12.22 18.17 -11.13
CA ARG A 468 -11.29 18.65 -12.16
C ARG A 468 -10.85 17.53 -13.10
N LEU A 469 -10.56 16.34 -12.57
CA LEU A 469 -10.20 15.16 -13.34
C LEU A 469 -11.36 14.68 -14.23
N TYR A 470 -12.59 14.59 -13.69
CA TYR A 470 -13.74 14.21 -14.51
C TYR A 470 -14.03 15.25 -15.61
N GLN A 471 -13.88 16.54 -15.30
CA GLN A 471 -14.13 17.63 -16.25
C GLN A 471 -13.00 17.84 -17.27
N SER A 472 -11.82 17.24 -17.08
CA SER A 472 -10.69 17.40 -18.01
C SER A 472 -10.98 16.84 -19.41
N LEU A 473 -11.96 15.95 -19.52
CA LEU A 473 -12.43 15.37 -20.79
C LEU A 473 -13.43 16.27 -21.52
N ASN A 474 -14.16 17.12 -20.79
CA ASN A 474 -15.19 18.01 -21.35
C ASN A 474 -14.60 19.30 -21.94
N SER A 475 -13.36 19.62 -21.59
CA SER A 475 -12.66 20.82 -22.07
C SER A 475 -12.03 20.55 -23.45
N LYS A 476 -12.04 21.54 -24.36
CA LYS A 476 -11.28 21.45 -25.61
C LYS A 476 -9.80 21.15 -25.30
N PRO A 477 -9.12 20.27 -26.05
CA PRO A 477 -7.70 20.01 -25.81
C PRO A 477 -6.92 21.33 -25.88
N PRO A 478 -5.91 21.54 -25.03
CA PRO A 478 -5.02 22.70 -25.16
C PRO A 478 -4.47 22.75 -26.58
N LYS A 479 -4.47 23.93 -27.22
CA LYS A 479 -3.80 24.09 -28.52
C LYS A 479 -2.33 23.74 -28.32
N GLU A 480 -1.83 22.72 -29.00
CA GLU A 480 -0.41 22.46 -29.07
C GLU A 480 0.29 23.71 -29.62
N HIS A 481 1.20 24.29 -28.84
CA HIS A 481 2.17 25.21 -29.40
C HIS A 481 3.12 24.40 -30.26
N LYS A 482 2.78 24.24 -31.55
CA LYS A 482 3.77 23.87 -32.57
C LYS A 482 4.89 24.89 -32.46
N ARG A 483 6.07 24.46 -32.00
CA ARG A 483 7.27 25.28 -32.11
C ARG A 483 7.45 25.56 -33.59
N ASP A 484 7.36 26.83 -33.95
CA ASP A 484 7.54 27.27 -35.32
C ASP A 484 9.02 27.07 -35.69
N ILE A 485 9.32 25.92 -36.29
CA ILE A 485 10.68 25.55 -36.75
C ILE A 485 11.21 26.54 -37.82
N ARG A 486 10.37 27.47 -38.31
CA ARG A 486 10.77 28.49 -39.27
C ARG A 486 11.64 29.61 -38.70
N SER A 487 11.77 29.76 -37.37
CA SER A 487 12.66 30.78 -36.79
C SER A 487 14.12 30.34 -36.63
N PHE A 488 14.48 29.10 -36.99
CA PHE A 488 15.85 28.58 -36.83
C PHE A 488 16.72 28.69 -38.10
N PHE A 489 16.14 29.10 -39.24
CA PHE A 489 16.85 29.18 -40.53
C PHE A 489 16.95 30.60 -41.12
N SER A 490 16.74 31.65 -40.32
CA SER A 490 16.90 33.03 -40.82
C SER A 490 18.25 33.68 -40.49
N HIS A 491 19.22 32.93 -39.96
CA HIS A 491 20.56 33.45 -39.62
C HIS A 491 21.68 32.42 -39.89
N ILE A 492 21.67 31.83 -41.10
CA ILE A 492 22.87 31.18 -41.67
C ILE A 492 23.25 31.95 -42.93
#